data_AF-A0A183KTM6-F1
#
_entry.id   AF-A0A183KTM6-F1
#
_cell.length_a   1.000
_cell.length_b   1.000
_cell.length_c   1.000
_cell.angle_alpha   90.00
_cell.angle_beta   90.00
_cell.angle_gamma   90.00
#
_symmetry.space_group_name_H-M   'P 1'
#
loop_
_entity.id
_entity.type
_entity.pdbx_description
1 polymer ?
#
loop_
_entity_poly.entity_id
_entity_poly.type
_entity_poly.pdbx_seq_one_letter_code
_entity_poly.pdbx_strand_id
1 'polypeptide(L)'
;MKAENSASEGNMRQPCDATGKPAGKYSKPERSVKNKEGKPITEIQEQSNRRKIWEEEQVPTDWNEGHLIKIPKKGDLSKCENYRSIILLSAPGKISNSVLLNRMKDSTDAQLRDQQIGFRKDRSCTN
;
A
#
# COMPACT_ATOMS: atom_id res chain seq x y z
N MET A 1 4.78 -36.11 -23.95
CA MET A 1 3.82 -35.17 -23.35
C MET A 1 4.38 -33.77 -23.52
N LYS A 2 3.72 -32.92 -24.31
CA LYS A 2 4.04 -31.49 -24.41
C LYS A 2 3.32 -30.79 -23.26
N ALA A 3 4.03 -30.01 -22.46
CA ALA A 3 3.45 -29.10 -21.49
C ALA A 3 3.25 -27.75 -22.20
N GLU A 4 2.00 -27.32 -22.28
CA GLU A 4 1.57 -26.05 -22.85
C GLU A 4 1.59 -25.00 -21.72
N ASN A 5 2.46 -23.99 -21.84
CA ASN A 5 2.53 -22.88 -20.90
C ASN A 5 1.52 -21.81 -21.32
N SER A 6 0.41 -21.70 -20.60
CA SER A 6 -0.54 -20.58 -20.74
C SER A 6 -0.07 -19.38 -19.91
N ALA A 7 0.79 -18.54 -20.49
CA ALA A 7 1.06 -17.22 -19.95
C ALA A 7 -0.08 -16.28 -20.39
N SER A 8 -1.04 -16.01 -19.50
CA SER A 8 -2.01 -14.93 -19.75
C SER A 8 -1.27 -13.59 -19.67
N GLU A 9 -1.05 -12.98 -20.83
CA GLU A 9 -0.52 -11.61 -20.98
C GLU A 9 -1.48 -10.60 -20.34
N GLY A 10 -1.31 -10.37 -19.04
CA GLY A 10 -1.77 -9.13 -18.43
C GLY A 10 -0.95 -7.98 -19.03
N ASN A 11 -1.58 -7.14 -19.83
CA ASN A 11 -1.02 -5.92 -20.44
C ASN A 11 -0.46 -4.97 -19.36
N MET A 12 0.80 -5.20 -18.98
CA MET A 12 1.53 -4.42 -17.99
C MET A 12 2.09 -3.18 -18.69
N ARG A 13 1.24 -2.16 -18.88
CA ARG A 13 1.69 -0.86 -19.40
C ARG A 13 2.91 -0.40 -18.58
N GLN A 14 4.02 -0.10 -19.24
CA GLN A 14 5.21 0.38 -18.55
C GLN A 14 4.85 1.65 -17.77
N PRO A 15 5.10 1.70 -16.45
CA PRO A 15 4.60 2.77 -15.60
C PRO A 15 5.06 4.17 -16.00
N CYS A 16 6.07 4.35 -16.85
CA CYS A 16 6.68 5.66 -17.05
C CYS A 16 5.95 6.63 -17.97
N ASP A 17 4.99 6.20 -18.79
CA ASP A 17 4.38 7.06 -19.82
C ASP A 17 3.31 8.04 -19.28
N ALA A 18 2.86 7.89 -18.04
CA ALA A 18 1.93 8.85 -17.43
C ALA A 18 2.68 10.08 -16.89
N THR A 19 2.77 11.13 -17.71
CA THR A 19 3.40 12.43 -17.42
C THR A 19 2.47 13.34 -16.62
N GLY A 20 2.20 13.03 -15.35
CA GLY A 20 1.48 13.92 -14.43
C GLY A 20 2.34 14.27 -13.23
N LYS A 21 2.77 15.53 -13.08
CA LYS A 21 3.42 16.03 -11.86
C LYS A 21 2.37 16.16 -10.74
N PRO A 22 2.46 15.45 -9.61
CA PRO A 22 1.64 15.78 -8.44
C PRO A 22 2.38 16.84 -7.60
N ALA A 23 1.76 18.01 -7.44
CA ALA A 23 2.19 19.01 -6.48
C ALA A 23 1.68 18.63 -5.08
N GLY A 24 2.53 17.99 -4.27
CA GLY A 24 2.18 17.59 -2.90
C GLY A 24 2.59 18.64 -1.88
N LYS A 25 1.65 19.49 -1.41
CA LYS A 25 1.82 20.19 -0.13
C LYS A 25 1.35 19.24 0.99
N TYR A 26 2.23 18.92 1.93
CA TYR A 26 1.88 18.12 3.10
C TYR A 26 1.28 19.01 4.18
N SER A 27 -0.05 19.04 4.24
CA SER A 27 -0.81 19.51 5.40
C SER A 27 -1.39 18.29 6.10
N LYS A 28 -1.12 18.11 7.41
CA LYS A 28 -1.84 17.14 8.24
C LYS A 28 -3.35 17.43 8.10
N PRO A 29 -4.18 16.52 7.57
CA PRO A 29 -5.61 16.76 7.50
C PRO A 29 -6.22 16.42 8.86
N GLU A 30 -6.74 17.43 9.57
CA GLU A 30 -7.88 17.25 10.47
C GLU A 30 -9.10 17.03 9.58
N ARG A 31 -9.34 15.80 9.10
CA ARG A 31 -10.44 15.52 8.17
C ARG A 31 -11.00 14.14 8.37
N SER A 32 -12.33 14.05 8.26
CA SER A 32 -13.11 12.81 8.25
C SER A 32 -12.48 11.77 7.33
N VAL A 33 -12.55 10.49 7.72
CA VAL A 33 -12.11 9.35 6.89
C VAL A 33 -12.80 9.44 5.55
N LYS A 34 -12.03 9.37 4.45
CA LYS A 34 -12.54 9.47 3.08
C LYS A 34 -12.36 8.16 2.33
N ASN A 35 -13.31 7.85 1.47
CA ASN A 35 -13.21 6.76 0.51
C ASN A 35 -12.23 7.12 -0.63
N LYS A 36 -12.05 6.19 -1.58
CA LYS A 36 -11.14 6.38 -2.72
C LYS A 36 -11.54 7.56 -3.63
N GLU A 37 -12.81 7.95 -3.66
CA GLU A 37 -13.32 9.13 -4.38
C GLU A 37 -13.18 10.44 -3.57
N GLY A 38 -12.56 10.40 -2.38
CA GLY A 38 -12.37 11.57 -1.52
C GLY A 38 -13.65 12.03 -0.80
N LYS A 39 -14.73 11.24 -0.86
CA LYS A 39 -15.98 11.48 -0.14
C LYS A 39 -15.85 10.99 1.32
N PRO A 40 -16.42 11.71 2.29
CA PRO A 40 -16.41 11.25 3.67
C PRO A 40 -17.15 9.92 3.78
N ILE A 41 -16.54 8.95 4.46
CA ILE A 41 -17.18 7.68 4.78
C ILE A 41 -18.11 7.92 5.97
N THR A 42 -19.34 7.43 5.85
CA THR A 42 -20.30 7.50 6.95
C THR A 42 -20.01 6.43 7.99
N GLU A 43 -20.36 6.71 9.24
CA GLU A 43 -20.17 5.77 10.35
C GLU A 43 -20.90 4.43 10.12
N ILE A 44 -22.05 4.48 9.45
CA ILE A 44 -22.85 3.31 9.06
C ILE A 44 -22.10 2.44 8.04
N GLN A 45 -21.47 3.06 7.04
CA GLN A 45 -20.67 2.34 6.04
C GLN A 45 -19.45 1.66 6.68
N GLU A 46 -18.74 2.37 7.56
CA GLU A 46 -17.61 1.81 8.31
C GLU A 46 -18.03 0.62 9.17
N GLN A 47 -19.16 0.72 9.87
CA GLN A 47 -19.66 -0.36 10.71
C GLN A 47 -20.14 -1.57 9.91
N SER A 48 -20.72 -1.36 8.73
CA SER A 48 -21.07 -2.44 7.80
C SER A 48 -19.81 -3.13 7.26
N ASN A 49 -18.81 -2.36 6.84
CA ASN A 49 -17.55 -2.89 6.34
C ASN A 49 -16.81 -3.73 7.39
N ARG A 50 -16.77 -3.28 8.65
CA ARG A 50 -16.19 -4.07 9.74
C ARG A 50 -16.90 -5.41 9.95
N ARG A 51 -18.24 -5.43 9.89
CA ARG A 51 -19.02 -6.67 9.99
C ARG A 51 -18.68 -7.65 8.87
N LYS A 52 -18.65 -7.18 7.61
CA LYS A 52 -18.29 -8.03 6.46
C LYS A 52 -16.89 -8.65 6.60
N ILE A 53 -15.91 -7.88 7.10
CA ILE A 53 -14.56 -8.41 7.30
C ILE A 53 -14.54 -9.48 8.40
N TRP A 54 -15.31 -9.28 9.48
CA TRP A 54 -15.28 -10.18 10.63
C TRP A 54 -16.14 -11.45 10.45
N GLU A 55 -17.31 -11.31 9.82
CA GLU A 55 -18.30 -12.39 9.68
C GLU A 55 -18.19 -13.11 8.34
N GLU A 56 -17.86 -12.40 7.25
CA GLU A 56 -17.82 -12.95 5.89
C GLU A 56 -16.38 -13.09 5.36
N GLU A 57 -15.37 -12.66 6.11
CA GLU A 57 -13.96 -12.58 5.67
C GLU A 57 -13.76 -11.76 4.39
N GLN A 58 -14.73 -10.91 4.03
CA GLN A 58 -14.68 -10.09 2.83
C GLN A 58 -14.14 -8.70 3.12
N VAL A 59 -12.95 -8.41 2.57
CA VAL A 59 -12.37 -7.06 2.60
C VAL A 59 -12.97 -6.23 1.47
N PRO A 60 -13.57 -5.05 1.78
CA PRO A 60 -14.05 -4.14 0.75
C PRO A 60 -12.95 -3.80 -0.27
N THR A 61 -13.29 -3.85 -1.56
CA THR A 61 -12.31 -3.69 -2.65
C THR A 61 -11.59 -2.33 -2.59
N ASP A 62 -12.30 -1.28 -2.19
CA ASP A 62 -11.79 0.08 -2.01
C ASP A 62 -10.75 0.23 -0.88
N TRP A 63 -10.65 -0.74 0.03
CA TRP A 63 -9.61 -0.76 1.06
C TRP A 63 -8.29 -1.32 0.53
N ASN A 64 -8.35 -2.14 -0.53
CA ASN A 64 -7.20 -2.74 -1.20
C ASN A 64 -6.73 -1.93 -2.42
N GLU A 65 -7.55 -1.01 -2.91
CA GLU A 65 -7.20 -0.08 -3.98
C GLU A 65 -6.42 1.14 -3.44
N GLY A 66 -5.50 1.66 -4.24
CA GLY A 66 -4.72 2.84 -3.88
C GLY A 66 -4.26 3.64 -5.09
N HIS A 67 -3.83 4.88 -4.82
CA HIS A 67 -3.39 5.80 -5.87
C HIS A 67 -1.90 5.62 -6.14
N LEU A 68 -1.54 5.34 -7.39
CA LEU A 68 -0.15 5.23 -7.82
C LEU A 68 0.49 6.61 -7.95
N ILE A 69 1.55 6.85 -7.20
CA ILE A 69 2.33 8.10 -7.24
C ILE A 69 3.80 7.77 -7.52
N LYS A 70 4.41 8.53 -8.43
CA LYS A 70 5.84 8.43 -8.73
C LYS A 70 6.62 9.45 -7.89
N ILE A 71 7.58 8.97 -7.11
CA ILE A 71 8.53 9.80 -6.37
C ILE A 71 9.88 9.76 -7.09
N PRO A 72 10.47 10.92 -7.45
CA PRO A 72 11.79 10.95 -8.06
C PRO A 72 12.87 10.47 -7.06
N LYS A 73 13.75 9.58 -7.52
CA LYS A 73 14.99 9.18 -6.86
C LYS A 73 16.14 10.06 -7.36
N LYS A 74 17.30 9.98 -6.70
CA LYS A 74 18.53 10.62 -7.17
C LYS A 74 18.94 10.05 -8.53
N GLY A 75 19.28 10.92 -9.48
CA GLY A 75 19.70 10.54 -10.83
C GLY A 75 19.09 11.45 -11.89
N ASP A 76 19.20 11.03 -13.14
CA ASP A 76 18.63 11.70 -14.31
C ASP A 76 17.10 11.48 -14.39
N LEU A 77 16.32 12.55 -14.23
CA LEU A 77 14.85 12.49 -14.21
C LEU A 77 14.23 12.15 -15.58
N SER A 78 15.01 12.11 -16.67
CA SER A 78 14.52 11.61 -17.95
C SER A 78 14.37 10.09 -17.99
N LYS A 79 15.05 9.36 -17.09
CA LYS A 79 15.06 7.89 -17.07
C LYS A 79 13.99 7.35 -16.12
N CYS A 80 13.16 6.44 -16.62
CA CYS A 80 12.07 5.79 -15.87
C CYS A 80 12.55 5.13 -14.56
N GLU A 81 13.74 4.52 -14.57
CA GLU A 81 14.34 3.80 -13.43
C GLU A 81 14.63 4.71 -12.22
N ASN A 82 14.81 6.01 -12.46
CA ASN A 82 15.02 7.02 -11.44
C ASN A 82 13.72 7.46 -10.77
N TYR A 83 12.61 6.78 -11.01
CA TYR A 83 11.38 6.93 -10.24
C TYR A 83 11.13 5.73 -9.33
N ARG A 84 10.56 6.00 -8.17
CA ARG A 84 9.98 5.00 -7.27
C ARG A 84 8.46 5.15 -7.30
N SER A 85 7.74 4.13 -7.76
CA SER A 85 6.30 4.06 -7.55
C SER A 85 5.99 3.76 -6.09
N ILE A 86 5.04 4.51 -5.53
CA ILE A 86 4.38 4.19 -4.27
C ILE A 86 2.88 4.11 -4.52
N ILE A 87 2.18 3.30 -3.72
CA ILE A 87 0.72 3.23 -3.75
C ILE A 87 0.21 3.85 -2.45
N LEU A 88 -0.62 4.89 -2.55
CA LEU A 88 -1.31 5.47 -1.41
C LEU A 88 -2.66 4.80 -1.21
N LEU A 89 -2.75 3.99 -0.15
CA LEU A 89 -4.01 3.37 0.29
C LEU A 89 -4.97 4.41 0.90
N SER A 90 -6.25 4.09 0.84
CA SER A 90 -7.30 4.79 1.59
C SER A 90 -7.03 4.74 3.10
N ALA A 91 -7.60 5.68 3.85
CA ALA A 91 -7.48 5.71 5.30
C ALA A 91 -7.91 4.38 5.98
N PRO A 92 -9.07 3.77 5.65
CA PRO A 92 -9.44 2.50 6.25
C PRO A 92 -8.50 1.34 5.84
N GLY A 93 -7.98 1.33 4.60
CA GLY A 93 -6.96 0.36 4.19
C GLY A 93 -5.67 0.45 5.00
N LYS A 94 -5.21 1.66 5.32
CA LYS A 94 -4.04 1.86 6.22
C LYS A 94 -4.31 1.37 7.63
N ILE A 95 -5.49 1.65 8.17
CA ILE A 95 -5.89 1.21 9.52
C ILE A 95 -5.93 -0.32 9.57
N SER A 96 -6.59 -0.96 8.60
CA SER A 96 -6.65 -2.43 8.48
C SER A 96 -5.25 -3.05 8.45
N ASN A 97 -4.38 -2.56 7.56
CA ASN A 97 -2.99 -3.04 7.48
C ASN A 97 -2.21 -2.84 8.78
N SER A 98 -2.47 -1.76 9.51
CA SER A 98 -1.82 -1.49 10.80
C SER A 98 -2.29 -2.47 11.88
N VAL A 99 -3.57 -2.85 11.89
CA VAL A 99 -4.11 -3.88 12.78
C VAL A 99 -3.48 -5.24 12.47
N LEU A 100 -3.44 -5.62 11.19
CA LEU A 100 -2.82 -6.88 10.75
C LEU A 100 -1.32 -6.94 11.11
N LEU A 101 -0.57 -5.87 10.80
CA LEU A 101 0.84 -5.77 11.13
C LEU A 101 1.06 -5.93 12.64
N ASN A 102 0.26 -5.25 13.47
CA ASN A 102 0.38 -5.35 14.92
C ASN A 102 0.09 -6.73 15.48
N ARG A 103 -0.75 -7.53 14.81
CA ARG A 103 -1.03 -8.93 15.20
C ARG A 103 0.09 -9.87 14.77
N MET A 104 0.68 -9.65 13.59
CA MET A 104 1.68 -10.57 13.02
C MET A 104 3.11 -10.25 13.44
N LYS A 105 3.40 -9.01 13.86
CA LYS A 105 4.78 -8.52 14.03
C LYS A 105 5.61 -9.37 15.00
N ASP A 106 5.07 -9.78 16.15
CA ASP A 106 5.88 -10.46 17.18
C ASP A 106 6.21 -11.90 16.74
N SER A 107 5.24 -12.59 16.13
CA SER A 107 5.44 -13.92 15.53
C SER A 107 6.40 -13.88 14.34
N THR A 108 6.34 -12.83 13.54
CA THR A 108 7.25 -12.64 12.40
C THR A 108 8.66 -12.32 12.88
N ASP A 109 8.80 -11.42 13.85
CA ASP A 109 10.10 -10.97 14.39
C ASP A 109 10.88 -12.13 15.02
N ALA A 110 10.18 -13.04 15.71
CA ALA A 110 10.77 -14.25 16.28
C ALA A 110 11.39 -15.20 15.24
N GLN A 111 10.93 -15.15 13.99
CA GLN A 111 11.43 -15.99 12.89
C GLN A 111 12.54 -15.31 12.08
N LEU A 112 12.78 -14.01 12.28
CA LEU A 112 13.78 -13.26 11.53
C LEU A 112 15.19 -13.49 12.10
N ARG A 113 16.15 -13.70 11.19
CA ARG A 113 17.57 -13.80 11.51
C ARG A 113 18.10 -12.54 12.20
N ASP A 114 19.11 -12.71 13.04
CA ASP A 114 19.73 -11.59 13.76
C ASP A 114 20.51 -10.63 12.86
N GLN A 115 20.96 -11.07 11.69
CA GLN A 115 21.58 -10.19 10.70
C GLN A 115 20.57 -9.26 10.01
N GLN A 116 19.26 -9.55 10.14
CA GLN A 116 18.23 -8.64 9.63
C GLN A 116 18.04 -7.49 10.63
N ILE A 117 18.47 -6.30 10.21
CA ILE A 117 18.47 -5.09 11.06
C ILE A 117 17.31 -4.15 10.68
N GLY A 118 16.99 -4.06 9.38
CA GLY A 118 15.92 -3.20 8.90
C GLY A 118 14.53 -3.70 9.29
N PHE A 119 13.61 -2.75 9.51
CA PHE A 119 12.20 -2.99 9.82
C PHE A 119 11.94 -3.77 11.13
N ARG A 120 12.93 -3.85 12.02
CA ARG A 120 12.79 -4.44 13.35
C ARG A 120 12.80 -3.34 14.41
N LYS A 121 12.08 -3.60 15.51
CA LYS A 121 12.11 -2.72 16.67
C LYS A 121 13.51 -2.75 17.30
N ASP A 122 13.98 -1.61 17.80
CA ASP A 122 15.22 -1.48 18.56
C ASP A 122 16.50 -1.91 17.80
N ARG A 123 16.50 -1.83 16.47
CA ARG A 123 17.67 -2.10 15.60
C ARG A 123 17.94 -0.94 14.64
N SER A 124 19.21 -0.56 14.45
CA SER A 124 19.64 0.56 13.59
C SER A 124 20.80 0.18 12.66
N CYS A 125 21.00 0.96 11.59
CA CYS A 125 22.04 0.71 10.57
C CYS A 125 23.46 1.16 10.99
N THR A 126 23.69 1.46 12.26
CA THR A 126 24.90 2.15 12.76
C THR A 126 25.88 1.23 13.51
N ASN A 127 25.63 -0.08 13.51
CA ASN A 127 26.53 -1.09 14.10
C ASN A 127 27.28 -1.85 13.01
#